data_AF-E1ZUR6-F1
#
_entry.id   AF-E1ZUR6-F1
#
_cell.length_a   1.000
_cell.length_b   1.000
_cell.length_c   1.000
_cell.angle_alpha   90.00
_cell.angle_beta   90.00
_cell.angle_gamma   90.00
#
_symmetry.space_group_name_H-M   'P 1'
#
loop_
_entity.id
_entity.type
_entity.pdbx_description
1 polymer ?
#
loop_
_entity_poly.entity_id
_entity_poly.type
_entity_poly.pdbx_seq_one_letter_code
_entity_poly.pdbx_strand_id
1 'polypeptide(L)'
;CSAARCADVAGAVRRQLALAVPARLLLPPLLAHLDAAAEAGPESACGLLGLLGAAVDAMDGAALSSHYEAVAAALLRALDLRRRRPAALLAASDGLDRTEAAAVACYVRLALRLTEARFRPLFLRLLEWADAAPAAGEP
;
A
#
# COMPACT_ATOMS: atom_id res chain seq x y z
N CYS A 1 -5.06 -28.01 -9.83
CA CYS A 1 -4.87 -26.58 -10.20
C CYS A 1 -3.41 -26.22 -10.06
N SER A 2 -2.80 -25.55 -11.05
CA SER A 2 -1.43 -25.03 -10.91
C SER A 2 -1.42 -23.75 -10.06
N ALA A 3 -0.33 -23.51 -9.34
CA ALA A 3 -0.15 -22.29 -8.52
C ALA A 3 -0.34 -21.00 -9.34
N ALA A 4 0.15 -20.99 -10.59
CA ALA A 4 -0.01 -19.86 -11.52
C ALA A 4 -1.49 -19.53 -11.77
N ARG A 5 -2.33 -20.54 -12.05
CA ARG A 5 -3.76 -20.31 -12.29
C ARG A 5 -4.47 -19.74 -11.05
N CYS A 6 -4.09 -20.19 -9.86
CA CYS A 6 -4.65 -19.64 -8.61
C CYS A 6 -4.26 -18.16 -8.43
N ALA A 7 -3.01 -17.80 -8.74
CA ALA A 7 -2.54 -16.41 -8.68
C ALA A 7 -3.30 -15.51 -9.66
N ASP A 8 -3.52 -15.96 -10.90
CA ASP A 8 -4.27 -15.21 -11.91
C ASP A 8 -5.73 -14.97 -11.49
N VAL A 9 -6.40 -16.01 -11.00
CA VAL A 9 -7.77 -15.91 -10.50
C VAL A 9 -7.85 -14.99 -9.28
N ALA A 10 -6.93 -15.12 -8.32
CA ALA A 10 -6.87 -14.23 -7.17
C ALA A 10 -6.64 -12.77 -7.57
N GLY A 11 -5.78 -12.52 -8.56
CA GLY A 11 -5.57 -11.19 -9.14
C GLY A 11 -6.82 -10.63 -9.80
N ALA A 12 -7.56 -11.44 -10.55
CA ALA A 12 -8.82 -11.04 -11.17
C ALA A 12 -9.89 -10.69 -10.14
N VAL A 13 -10.03 -11.50 -9.09
CA VAL A 13 -10.97 -11.24 -7.97
C VAL A 13 -10.63 -9.92 -7.27
N ARG A 14 -9.35 -9.67 -6.95
CA ARG A 14 -8.93 -8.40 -6.35
C ARG A 14 -9.29 -7.20 -7.22
N ARG A 15 -9.03 -7.26 -8.54
CA ARG A 15 -9.43 -6.17 -9.45
C ARG A 15 -10.95 -5.97 -9.47
N GLN A 16 -11.74 -7.03 -9.46
CA GLN A 16 -13.20 -6.92 -9.39
C GLN A 16 -13.68 -6.32 -8.07
N LEU A 17 -13.07 -6.70 -6.93
CA LEU A 17 -13.39 -6.11 -5.63
C LEU A 17 -13.15 -4.59 -5.61
N ALA A 18 -12.04 -4.12 -6.18
CA ALA A 18 -11.75 -2.70 -6.29
C ALA A 18 -12.80 -1.90 -7.07
N LEU A 19 -13.44 -2.52 -8.07
CA LEU A 19 -14.45 -1.89 -8.91
C LEU A 19 -15.86 -2.02 -8.33
N ALA A 20 -16.17 -3.16 -7.71
CA ALA A 20 -17.53 -3.49 -7.26
C ALA A 20 -17.84 -2.99 -5.84
N VAL A 21 -16.83 -2.85 -4.98
CA VAL A 21 -17.01 -2.46 -3.57
C VAL A 21 -16.70 -0.96 -3.40
N PRO A 22 -17.64 -0.15 -2.88
CA PRO A 22 -17.39 1.26 -2.62
C PRO A 22 -16.18 1.48 -1.71
N ALA A 23 -15.34 2.47 -2.02
CA ALA A 23 -14.10 2.76 -1.30
C ALA A 23 -14.30 2.92 0.22
N ARG A 24 -15.42 3.52 0.66
CA ARG A 24 -15.74 3.68 2.09
C ARG A 24 -15.84 2.36 2.86
N LEU A 25 -16.22 1.26 2.18
CA LEU A 25 -16.34 -0.08 2.77
C LEU A 25 -15.07 -0.89 2.55
N LEU A 26 -14.40 -0.69 1.40
CA LEU A 26 -13.23 -1.45 1.01
C LEU A 26 -11.97 -0.98 1.73
N LEU A 27 -11.73 0.33 1.87
CA LEU A 27 -10.47 0.85 2.38
C LEU A 27 -10.20 0.53 3.86
N PRO A 28 -11.14 0.72 4.81
CA PRO A 28 -10.83 0.50 6.22
C PRO A 28 -10.20 -0.87 6.52
N PRO A 29 -10.74 -2.00 6.03
CA PRO A 29 -10.12 -3.30 6.28
C PRO A 29 -8.76 -3.45 5.59
N LEU A 30 -8.57 -2.91 4.38
CA LEU A 30 -7.28 -2.99 3.68
C LEU A 30 -6.18 -2.24 4.45
N LEU A 31 -6.47 -1.01 4.89
CA LEU A 31 -5.50 -0.19 5.61
C LEU A 31 -5.13 -0.77 6.98
N ALA A 32 -6.10 -1.44 7.65
CA ALA A 32 -5.90 -2.10 8.93
C ALA A 32 -5.08 -3.39 8.82
N HIS A 33 -5.21 -4.14 7.72
CA HIS A 33 -4.54 -5.43 7.54
C HIS A 33 -3.19 -5.35 6.81
N LEU A 34 -2.74 -4.16 6.41
CA LEU A 34 -1.48 -4.00 5.68
C LEU A 34 -0.27 -4.55 6.46
N ASP A 35 -0.22 -4.33 7.78
CA ASP A 35 0.85 -4.84 8.64
C ASP A 35 0.77 -6.36 8.80
N ALA A 36 -0.42 -6.90 9.04
CA ALA A 36 -0.63 -8.35 9.11
C ALA A 36 -0.28 -9.04 7.77
N ALA A 37 -0.53 -8.38 6.64
CA ALA A 37 -0.16 -8.89 5.33
C ALA A 37 1.36 -8.93 5.12
N ALA A 38 2.10 -7.95 5.65
CA ALA A 38 3.57 -7.97 5.67
C ALA A 38 4.11 -9.14 6.51
N GLU A 39 3.53 -9.39 7.69
CA GLU A 39 3.90 -10.53 8.54
C GLU A 39 3.52 -11.90 7.94
N ALA A 40 2.54 -11.92 7.03
CA ALA A 40 2.15 -13.14 6.30
C ALA A 40 3.07 -13.44 5.09
N GLY A 41 3.91 -12.48 4.67
CA GLY A 41 4.88 -12.65 3.60
C GLY A 41 4.58 -11.86 2.32
N PRO A 42 5.52 -11.90 1.34
CA PRO A 42 5.55 -10.96 0.23
C PRO A 42 4.34 -11.09 -0.70
N GLU A 43 3.82 -12.30 -0.94
CA GLU A 43 2.66 -12.48 -1.83
C GLU A 43 1.38 -11.86 -1.24
N SER A 44 1.22 -11.93 0.08
CA SER A 44 0.08 -11.33 0.78
C SER A 44 0.17 -9.81 0.76
N ALA A 45 1.33 -9.27 1.13
CA ALA A 45 1.58 -7.84 1.14
C ALA A 45 1.46 -7.21 -0.25
N CYS A 46 2.12 -7.79 -1.27
CA CYS A 46 2.03 -7.33 -2.66
C CYS A 46 0.59 -7.42 -3.19
N GLY A 47 -0.12 -8.51 -2.87
CA GLY A 47 -1.51 -8.68 -3.27
C GLY A 47 -2.45 -7.63 -2.68
N LEU A 48 -2.27 -7.29 -1.40
CA LEU A 48 -3.05 -6.27 -0.71
C LEU A 48 -2.73 -4.86 -1.22
N LEU A 49 -1.44 -4.54 -1.41
CA LEU A 49 -1.00 -3.27 -2.00
C LEU A 49 -1.48 -3.10 -3.45
N GLY A 50 -1.47 -4.18 -4.24
CA GLY A 50 -2.03 -4.18 -5.59
C GLY A 50 -3.55 -3.94 -5.61
N LEU A 51 -4.29 -4.53 -4.67
CA LEU A 51 -5.72 -4.27 -4.48
C LEU A 51 -5.97 -2.82 -4.05
N LEU A 52 -5.17 -2.29 -3.12
CA LEU A 52 -5.25 -0.91 -2.69
C LEU A 52 -5.01 0.06 -3.85
N GLY A 53 -4.00 -0.21 -4.69
CA GLY A 53 -3.74 0.58 -5.89
C GLY A 53 -4.89 0.56 -6.88
N ALA A 54 -5.48 -0.62 -7.14
CA ALA A 54 -6.66 -0.73 -7.99
C ALA A 54 -7.87 0.02 -7.40
N ALA A 55 -8.04 0.01 -6.08
CA ALA A 55 -9.10 0.76 -5.42
C ALA A 55 -8.88 2.28 -5.57
N VAL A 56 -7.64 2.76 -5.44
CA VAL A 56 -7.28 4.17 -5.68
C VAL A 56 -7.61 4.58 -7.12
N ASP A 57 -7.28 3.73 -8.09
CA ASP A 57 -7.60 3.99 -9.51
C ASP A 57 -9.12 4.09 -9.74
N ALA A 58 -9.91 3.29 -9.03
CA ALA A 58 -11.37 3.22 -9.16
C ALA A 58 -12.13 4.32 -8.39
N MET A 59 -11.51 5.04 -7.46
CA MET A 59 -12.17 6.09 -6.69
C MET A 59 -12.63 7.25 -7.58
N ASP A 60 -13.78 7.83 -7.26
CA ASP A 60 -14.17 9.14 -7.78
C ASP A 60 -13.49 10.28 -7.00
N GLY A 61 -13.71 11.53 -7.42
CA GLY A 61 -13.10 12.69 -6.77
C GLY A 61 -13.51 12.88 -5.32
N ALA A 62 -14.73 12.50 -4.95
CA ALA A 62 -15.24 12.62 -3.58
C ALA A 62 -14.58 11.59 -2.66
N ALA A 63 -14.59 10.32 -3.05
CA ALA A 63 -13.93 9.24 -2.34
C ALA A 63 -12.43 9.49 -2.19
N LEU A 64 -11.76 9.94 -3.26
CA LEU A 64 -10.35 10.30 -3.21
C LEU A 64 -10.09 11.41 -2.18
N SER A 65 -10.90 12.47 -2.21
CA SER A 65 -10.79 13.59 -1.26
C SER A 65 -10.98 13.17 0.19
N SER A 66 -11.82 12.17 0.46
CA SER A 66 -12.09 11.66 1.80
C SER A 66 -11.02 10.70 2.33
N HIS A 67 -10.25 10.06 1.45
CA HIS A 67 -9.42 8.91 1.85
C HIS A 67 -7.93 9.04 1.54
N TYR A 68 -7.51 9.98 0.69
CA TYR A 68 -6.13 10.05 0.21
C TYR A 68 -5.09 10.15 1.33
N GLU A 69 -5.37 10.88 2.42
CA GLU A 69 -4.43 10.99 3.55
C GLU A 69 -4.25 9.67 4.30
N ALA A 70 -5.33 8.92 4.50
CA ALA A 70 -5.28 7.62 5.18
C ALA A 70 -4.53 6.59 4.33
N VAL A 71 -4.73 6.62 3.00
CA VAL A 71 -3.98 5.78 2.06
C VAL A 71 -2.50 6.17 2.07
N ALA A 72 -2.17 7.46 1.97
CA ALA A 72 -0.79 7.93 2.00
C ALA A 72 -0.07 7.52 3.29
N ALA A 73 -0.71 7.71 4.46
CA ALA A 73 -0.14 7.30 5.74
C ALA A 73 0.10 5.79 5.84
N ALA A 74 -0.80 4.96 5.31
CA ALA A 74 -0.61 3.52 5.25
C ALA A 74 0.55 3.12 4.33
N LEU A 75 0.70 3.80 3.19
CA LEU A 75 1.80 3.55 2.26
C LEU A 75 3.15 3.95 2.86
N LEU A 76 3.23 5.04 3.63
CA LEU A 76 4.46 5.37 4.37
C LEU A 76 4.83 4.26 5.38
N ARG A 77 3.86 3.68 6.09
CA ARG A 77 4.10 2.51 6.97
C ARG A 77 4.63 1.29 6.21
N ALA A 78 4.17 1.09 4.97
CA ALA A 78 4.65 0.02 4.08
C ALA A 78 5.99 0.34 3.40
N LEU A 79 6.41 1.60 3.33
CA LEU A 79 7.75 1.99 2.88
C LEU A 79 8.79 1.92 4.01
N ASP A 80 8.34 1.84 5.27
CA ASP A 80 9.21 1.73 6.44
C ASP A 80 9.55 0.26 6.82
N LEU A 81 9.29 -0.69 5.92
CA LEU A 81 9.47 -2.14 6.17
C LEU A 81 10.93 -2.51 6.46
N ARG A 82 11.91 -1.83 5.85
CA ARG A 82 13.33 -2.02 6.17
C ARG A 82 13.68 -1.71 7.61
N ARG A 83 13.01 -0.73 8.23
CA ARG A 83 13.22 -0.39 9.65
C ARG A 83 12.52 -1.41 10.55
N ARG A 84 11.33 -1.85 10.16
CA ARG A 84 10.49 -2.78 10.94
C ARG A 84 10.91 -4.25 10.87
N ARG A 85 11.58 -4.64 9.77
CA ARG A 85 12.16 -5.97 9.54
C ARG A 85 11.21 -7.17 9.77
N PRO A 86 10.04 -7.26 9.09
CA PRO A 86 9.16 -8.42 9.22
C PRO A 86 9.86 -9.73 8.83
N ALA A 87 9.78 -10.75 9.68
CA ALA A 87 10.51 -12.00 9.49
C ALA A 87 10.10 -12.72 8.20
N ALA A 88 8.81 -12.71 7.86
CA ALA A 88 8.28 -13.36 6.66
C ALA A 88 8.74 -12.69 5.36
N LEU A 89 8.99 -11.37 5.37
CA LEU A 89 9.53 -10.66 4.20
C LEU A 89 11.04 -10.89 4.03
N LEU A 90 11.76 -11.06 5.15
CA LEU A 90 13.19 -11.37 5.16
C LEU A 90 13.49 -12.83 4.78
N ALA A 91 12.53 -13.74 4.95
CA ALA A 91 12.69 -15.15 4.59
C ALA A 91 12.87 -15.36 3.07
N ALA A 92 12.35 -14.46 2.24
CA ALA A 92 12.57 -14.43 0.79
C ALA A 92 13.66 -13.41 0.46
N SER A 93 14.59 -13.75 -0.44
CA SER A 93 15.72 -12.88 -0.78
C SER A 93 15.31 -11.52 -1.34
N ASP A 94 14.15 -11.44 -2.00
CA ASP A 94 13.61 -10.23 -2.66
C ASP A 94 12.28 -9.76 -2.03
N GLY A 95 11.86 -10.33 -0.89
CA GLY A 95 10.54 -10.10 -0.33
C GLY A 95 10.28 -8.65 0.09
N LEU A 96 11.29 -8.01 0.70
CA LEU A 96 11.25 -6.58 1.03
C LEU A 96 11.20 -5.72 -0.24
N ASP A 97 12.11 -5.93 -1.17
CA ASP A 97 12.22 -5.12 -2.39
C ASP A 97 10.92 -5.16 -3.21
N ARG A 98 10.32 -6.35 -3.36
CA ARG A 98 9.04 -6.52 -4.06
C ARG A 98 7.90 -5.79 -3.36
N THR A 99 7.84 -5.86 -2.04
CA THR A 99 6.76 -5.24 -1.26
C THR A 99 6.88 -3.71 -1.27
N GLU A 100 8.09 -3.19 -1.10
CA GLU A 100 8.37 -1.75 -1.20
C GLU A 100 8.08 -1.23 -2.61
N ALA A 101 8.48 -1.96 -3.66
CA ALA A 101 8.16 -1.60 -5.04
C ALA A 101 6.64 -1.55 -5.28
N ALA A 102 5.87 -2.48 -4.73
CA ALA A 102 4.41 -2.46 -4.78
C ALA A 102 3.82 -1.25 -4.03
N ALA A 103 4.38 -0.89 -2.87
CA ALA A 103 3.97 0.29 -2.10
C ALA A 103 4.27 1.59 -2.84
N VAL A 104 5.47 1.72 -3.43
CA VAL A 104 5.85 2.86 -4.28
C VAL A 104 4.90 2.96 -5.47
N ALA A 105 4.63 1.87 -6.18
CA ALA A 105 3.72 1.86 -7.31
C ALA A 105 2.30 2.32 -6.91
N CYS A 106 1.80 1.89 -5.76
CA CYS A 106 0.52 2.35 -5.22
C CYS A 106 0.55 3.85 -4.84
N TYR A 107 1.66 4.33 -4.26
CA TYR A 107 1.82 5.74 -3.89
C TYR A 107 1.84 6.65 -5.12
N VAL A 108 2.56 6.24 -6.18
CA VAL A 108 2.59 6.98 -7.45
C VAL A 108 1.20 7.05 -8.06
N ARG A 109 0.42 5.96 -8.07
CA ARG A 109 -0.97 5.99 -8.53
C ARG A 109 -1.82 6.98 -7.76
N LEU A 110 -1.69 7.01 -6.42
CA LEU A 110 -2.37 7.99 -5.58
C LEU A 110 -1.95 9.42 -5.94
N ALA A 111 -0.64 9.69 -6.00
CA ALA A 111 -0.10 11.02 -6.26
C ALA A 111 -0.59 11.59 -7.60
N LEU A 112 -0.61 10.78 -8.66
CA LEU A 112 -1.06 11.18 -9.99
C LEU A 112 -2.55 11.50 -10.08
N ARG A 113 -3.34 11.06 -9.10
CA ARG A 113 -4.79 11.34 -9.02
C ARG A 113 -5.11 12.62 -8.25
N LEU A 114 -4.15 13.16 -7.50
CA LEU A 114 -4.36 14.35 -6.69
C LEU A 114 -4.17 15.63 -7.51
N THR A 115 -4.91 16.67 -7.13
CA THR A 115 -4.62 18.03 -7.59
C THR A 115 -3.35 18.55 -6.93
N GLU A 116 -2.68 19.52 -7.55
CA GLU A 116 -1.47 20.15 -6.98
C GLU A 116 -1.68 20.63 -5.54
N ALA A 117 -2.86 21.22 -5.25
CA ALA A 117 -3.23 21.71 -3.92
C ALA A 117 -3.23 20.60 -2.85
N ARG A 118 -3.56 19.36 -3.20
CA ARG A 118 -3.56 18.21 -2.27
C ARG A 118 -2.25 17.44 -2.30
N PHE A 119 -1.61 17.36 -3.47
CA PHE A 119 -0.33 16.69 -3.62
C PHE A 119 0.79 17.40 -2.85
N ARG A 120 0.89 18.74 -2.97
CA ARG A 120 1.97 19.52 -2.35
C ARG A 120 2.13 19.27 -0.84
N PRO A 121 1.09 19.36 0.01
CA PRO A 121 1.23 19.08 1.43
C PRO A 121 1.60 17.61 1.72
N LEU A 122 1.09 16.65 0.94
CA LEU A 122 1.50 15.25 1.09
C LEU A 122 2.95 15.01 0.68
N PHE A 123 3.42 15.67 -0.37
CA PHE A 123 4.80 15.56 -0.83
C PHE A 123 5.77 16.11 0.22
N LEU A 124 5.44 17.25 0.84
CA LEU A 124 6.24 17.78 1.96
C LEU A 124 6.28 16.81 3.14
N ARG A 125 5.13 16.23 3.54
CA ARG A 125 5.09 15.18 4.58
C ARG A 125 5.91 13.94 4.22
N LEU A 126 5.93 13.55 2.95
CA LEU A 126 6.77 12.46 2.45
C LEU A 126 8.26 12.80 2.60
N LEU A 127 8.66 14.02 2.25
CA LEU A 127 10.05 14.48 2.43
C LEU A 127 10.43 14.51 3.91
N GLU A 128 9.59 15.09 4.76
CA GLU A 128 9.78 15.10 6.22
C GLU A 128 9.93 13.68 6.77
N TRP A 129 9.12 12.73 6.31
CA TRP A 129 9.23 11.32 6.69
C TRP A 129 10.55 10.68 6.20
N ALA A 130 11.01 11.03 4.99
CA ALA A 130 12.25 10.51 4.44
C ALA A 130 13.49 11.08 5.15
N ASP A 131 13.43 12.35 5.55
CA ASP A 131 14.49 13.05 6.29
C ASP A 131 14.48 12.72 7.79
N ALA A 132 13.37 12.16 8.31
CA ALA A 132 13.30 11.72 9.70
C ALA A 132 14.37 10.66 9.96
N ALA A 133 15.43 11.07 10.66
CA ALA A 133 16.48 10.19 11.14
C ALA A 133 15.85 9.07 11.98
N PRO A 134 16.39 7.83 11.94
CA PRO A 134 15.96 6.80 12.86
C PRO A 134 16.14 7.35 14.28
N ALA A 135 15.08 7.35 15.08
CA ALA A 135 15.15 7.80 16.47
C ALA A 135 16.34 7.09 17.14
N ALA A 136 17.32 7.89 17.57
CA ALA A 136 18.49 7.38 18.25
C ALA A 136 18.05 6.79 19.60
N GLY A 137 17.87 5.47 19.65
CA GLY A 137 17.75 4.70 20.87
C GLY A 137 16.39 4.78 21.58
N GLU A 138 15.73 3.64 21.66
CA GLU A 138 15.14 3.20 22.93
C GLU A 138 15.56 1.73 23.12
N PRO A 139 15.94 1.35 24.36
CA PRO A 139 16.84 0.23 24.66
C PRO A 139 16.29 -1.17 24.34
#